data_AF-A0A5B7T6D0-F1
#
_entry.id   AF-A0A5B7T6D0-F1
#
_cell.length_a   1.000
_cell.length_b   1.000
_cell.length_c   1.000
_cell.angle_alpha   90.00
_cell.angle_beta   90.00
_cell.angle_gamma   90.00
#
_symmetry.space_group_name_H-M   'P 1'
#
loop_
_entity.id
_entity.type
_entity.pdbx_description
1 polymer ?
#
loop_
_entity_poly.entity_id
_entity_poly.type
_entity_poly.pdbx_seq_one_letter_code
_entity_poly.pdbx_strand_id
1 'polypeptide(L)'
;MSNNKEEELVLSDLYDFVLNPNISTSERKIGLMAKKDLEKGRYIVAVLNQIVVSFQQLALRNKGLTTEASQFYDTIYPILIKLKPIGTNLGYIGINNSYLE
;
A
#
# COMPACT_ATOMS: atom_id res chain seq x y z
N MET A 1 9.66 8.90 -18.19
CA MET A 1 10.80 9.02 -17.23
C MET A 1 10.44 9.88 -16.00
N SER A 2 9.18 9.89 -15.54
CA SER A 2 8.75 10.70 -14.37
C SER A 2 8.44 9.90 -13.11
N ASN A 3 8.58 8.56 -13.09
CA ASN A 3 8.13 7.72 -11.98
C ASN A 3 9.14 7.55 -10.82
N ASN A 4 10.41 7.93 -11.00
CA ASN A 4 11.46 7.54 -10.04
C ASN A 4 11.32 8.25 -8.68
N LYS A 5 10.87 9.51 -8.68
CA LYS A 5 10.74 10.29 -7.43
C LYS A 5 9.57 9.82 -6.58
N GLU A 6 8.40 9.59 -7.18
CA GLU A 6 7.26 9.03 -6.45
C GLU A 6 7.56 7.62 -5.92
N GLU A 7 8.30 6.82 -6.66
CA GLU A 7 8.73 5.49 -6.22
C GLU A 7 9.71 5.54 -5.04
N GLU A 8 10.69 6.42 -5.08
CA GLU A 8 11.61 6.67 -3.96
C GLU A 8 10.86 7.15 -2.70
N LEU A 9 9.90 8.06 -2.85
CA LEU A 9 9.07 8.54 -1.73
C LEU A 9 8.24 7.42 -1.12
N VAL A 10 7.51 6.66 -1.94
CA VAL A 10 6.70 5.54 -1.47
C VAL A 10 7.57 4.47 -0.81
N LEU A 11 8.75 4.19 -1.36
CA LEU A 11 9.68 3.24 -0.76
C LEU A 11 10.16 3.74 0.61
N SER A 12 10.53 5.02 0.73
CA SER A 12 10.90 5.65 1.99
C SER A 12 9.77 5.57 3.03
N ASP A 13 8.54 5.93 2.65
CA ASP A 13 7.38 5.86 3.53
C ASP A 13 7.11 4.43 4.00
N LEU A 14 7.32 3.42 3.13
CA LEU A 14 7.21 2.01 3.49
C LEU A 14 8.28 1.58 4.48
N TYR A 15 9.51 2.09 4.37
CA TYR A 15 10.58 1.83 5.34
C TYR A 15 10.19 2.34 6.73
N ASP A 16 9.74 3.59 6.82
CA ASP A 16 9.32 4.19 8.09
C ASP A 16 8.10 3.45 8.67
N PHE A 17 7.14 3.11 7.82
CA PHE A 17 5.95 2.36 8.21
C PHE A 17 6.30 0.99 8.82
N VAL A 18 7.13 0.18 8.14
CA VAL A 18 7.47 -1.18 8.63
C VAL A 18 8.37 -1.19 9.87
N LEU A 19 8.97 -0.06 10.23
CA LEU A 19 9.76 0.10 11.46
C LEU A 19 8.93 0.64 12.62
N ASN A 20 7.73 1.17 12.37
CA ASN A 20 6.87 1.72 13.40
C ASN A 20 6.46 0.65 14.43
N PRO A 21 6.69 0.82 15.74
CA PRO A 21 6.35 -0.19 16.75
C PRO A 21 4.84 -0.30 17.03
N ASN A 22 4.05 0.70 16.66
CA ASN A 22 2.62 0.80 17.02
C ASN A 22 1.67 0.14 16.01
N ILE A 23 2.20 -0.39 14.90
CA ILE A 23 1.41 -1.14 13.93
C ILE A 23 1.33 -2.62 14.31
N SER A 24 0.22 -3.25 13.96
CA SER A 24 0.00 -4.68 14.16
C SER A 24 0.93 -5.54 13.30
N THR A 25 1.09 -6.80 13.67
CA THR A 25 1.88 -7.78 12.90
C THR A 25 1.35 -7.94 11.47
N SER A 26 0.03 -7.93 11.28
CA SER A 26 -0.60 -8.06 9.95
C SER A 26 -0.33 -6.85 9.06
N GLU A 27 -0.44 -5.64 9.62
CA GLU A 27 -0.12 -4.39 8.92
C GLU A 27 1.36 -4.35 8.51
N ARG A 28 2.25 -4.73 9.43
CA ARG A 28 3.69 -4.83 9.16
C ARG A 28 3.99 -5.85 8.06
N LYS A 29 3.33 -7.01 8.07
CA LYS A 29 3.49 -8.03 7.02
C LYS A 29 3.17 -7.45 5.64
N ILE A 30 2.04 -6.74 5.52
CA ILE A 30 1.64 -6.10 4.25
C ILE A 30 2.71 -5.09 3.79
N GLY A 31 3.17 -4.21 4.68
CA GLY A 31 4.21 -3.23 4.37
C GLY A 31 5.52 -3.88 3.92
N LEU A 32 5.97 -4.95 4.58
CA LEU A 32 7.19 -5.67 4.22
C LEU A 32 7.11 -6.32 2.83
N MET A 33 5.95 -6.88 2.46
CA MET A 33 5.75 -7.48 1.15
C MET A 33 5.67 -6.42 0.04
N ALA A 34 4.97 -5.32 0.29
CA ALA A 34 4.93 -4.19 -0.62
C ALA A 34 6.32 -3.57 -0.85
N LYS A 35 7.09 -3.38 0.23
CA LYS A 35 8.47 -2.89 0.16
C LYS A 35 9.34 -3.78 -0.71
N LYS A 36 9.30 -5.10 -0.47
CA LYS A 36 10.04 -6.10 -1.26
C LYS A 36 9.66 -6.07 -2.74
N ASP A 37 8.38 -5.84 -3.05
CA ASP A 37 7.91 -5.77 -4.43
C ASP A 37 8.42 -4.50 -5.15
N LEU A 38 8.42 -3.35 -4.49
CA LEU A 38 9.00 -2.12 -5.05
C LEU A 38 10.51 -2.21 -5.22
N GLU A 39 11.23 -2.78 -4.25
CA GLU A 39 12.69 -3.02 -4.36
C GLU A 39 13.05 -3.91 -5.56
N LYS A 40 12.11 -4.75 -6.01
CA LYS A 40 12.26 -5.59 -7.21
C LYS A 40 11.83 -4.90 -8.50
N GLY A 41 11.44 -3.63 -8.46
CA GLY A 41 10.98 -2.86 -9.60
C GLY A 41 9.58 -3.25 -10.09
N ARG A 42 8.73 -3.82 -9.21
CA ARG A 42 7.34 -4.09 -9.57
C ARG A 42 6.61 -2.77 -9.77
N TYR A 43 5.74 -2.72 -10.78
CA TYR A 43 4.99 -1.53 -11.15
C TYR A 43 4.26 -0.88 -9.95
N ILE A 44 4.64 0.35 -9.62
CA ILE A 44 4.20 1.07 -8.41
C ILE A 44 2.68 1.11 -8.23
N VAL A 45 1.90 1.39 -9.28
CA VAL A 45 0.43 1.45 -9.19
C VAL A 45 -0.15 0.09 -8.77
N ALA A 46 0.43 -1.02 -9.23
CA ALA A 46 -0.01 -2.36 -8.83
C ALA A 46 0.29 -2.62 -7.35
N VAL A 47 1.48 -2.20 -6.87
CA VAL A 47 1.85 -2.33 -5.45
C VAL A 47 0.95 -1.47 -4.57
N LEU A 48 0.77 -0.19 -4.90
CA LEU A 48 -0.08 0.72 -4.13
C LEU A 48 -1.53 0.24 -4.06
N ASN A 49 -2.08 -0.24 -5.17
CA ASN A 49 -3.42 -0.82 -5.18
C ASN A 49 -3.51 -2.06 -4.27
N GLN A 50 -2.50 -2.92 -4.28
CA GLN A 50 -2.46 -4.10 -3.43
C GLN A 50 -2.33 -3.75 -1.94
N ILE A 51 -1.58 -2.70 -1.57
CA ILE A 51 -1.57 -2.15 -0.20
C ILE A 51 -2.98 -1.73 0.19
N VAL A 52 -3.61 -0.86 -0.60
CA VAL A 52 -4.95 -0.29 -0.33
C VAL A 52 -5.99 -1.38 -0.12
N VAL A 53 -6.05 -2.35 -1.02
CA VAL A 53 -6.98 -3.49 -0.93
C VAL A 53 -6.72 -4.31 0.34
N SER A 54 -5.46 -4.60 0.64
CA SER A 54 -5.11 -5.40 1.81
C SER A 54 -5.48 -4.69 3.11
N PHE A 55 -5.28 -3.38 3.17
CA PHE A 55 -5.67 -2.56 4.32
C PHE A 55 -7.18 -2.48 4.47
N GLN A 56 -7.93 -2.31 3.39
CA GLN A 56 -9.40 -2.35 3.42
C GLN A 56 -9.92 -3.70 3.93
N GLN A 57 -9.39 -4.80 3.43
CA GLN A 57 -9.75 -6.14 3.89
C GLN A 57 -9.37 -6.36 5.37
N LEU A 58 -8.19 -5.90 5.78
CA LEU A 58 -7.74 -6.03 7.16
C LEU A 58 -8.61 -5.19 8.11
N ALA A 59 -8.97 -3.97 7.72
CA ALA A 59 -9.88 -3.12 8.47
C ALA A 59 -11.25 -3.78 8.65
N LEU A 60 -11.79 -4.41 7.61
CA LEU A 60 -13.05 -5.17 7.70
C LEU A 60 -12.93 -6.37 8.66
N ARG A 61 -11.82 -7.11 8.60
CA ARG A 61 -11.57 -8.28 9.46
C ARG A 61 -11.37 -7.91 10.94
N ASN A 62 -10.64 -6.82 11.20
CA ASN A 62 -10.21 -6.41 12.53
C ASN A 62 -11.06 -5.29 13.14
N LYS A 63 -12.12 -4.84 12.46
CA LYS A 63 -12.95 -3.67 12.83
C LYS A 63 -12.16 -2.35 12.88
N GLY A 64 -11.11 -2.24 12.07
CA GLY A 64 -10.27 -1.05 11.95
C GLY A 64 -8.81 -1.40 11.69
N LEU A 65 -8.03 -0.36 11.36
CA LEU A 65 -6.57 -0.38 11.35
C LEU A 65 -6.05 0.29 12.63
N THR A 66 -4.78 0.12 12.93
CA THR A 66 -4.08 0.99 13.89
C THR A 66 -4.10 2.44 13.39
N THR A 67 -3.93 3.40 14.31
CA THR A 67 -3.91 4.82 13.98
C THR A 67 -2.82 5.13 12.96
N GLU A 68 -1.63 4.55 13.16
CA GLU A 68 -0.46 4.71 12.31
C GLU A 68 -0.66 4.07 10.94
N ALA A 69 -1.31 2.91 10.84
CA ALA A 69 -1.67 2.30 9.56
C ALA A 69 -2.76 3.07 8.82
N SER A 70 -3.71 3.69 9.54
CA SER A 70 -4.70 4.58 8.93
C SER A 70 -4.06 5.83 8.34
N GLN A 71 -3.11 6.44 9.06
CA GLN A 71 -2.34 7.59 8.55
C GLN A 71 -1.53 7.21 7.31
N PHE A 72 -0.86 6.05 7.33
CA PHE A 72 -0.14 5.55 6.17
C PHE A 72 -1.07 5.31 4.97
N TYR A 73 -2.26 4.75 5.19
CA TYR A 73 -3.28 4.58 4.16
C TYR A 73 -3.67 5.93 3.53
N ASP A 74 -3.92 6.94 4.36
CA ASP A 74 -4.31 8.28 3.93
C ASP A 74 -3.21 8.99 3.13
N THR A 75 -1.93 8.65 3.38
CA THR A 75 -0.79 9.11 2.57
C THR A 75 -0.73 8.42 1.21
N ILE A 76 -0.87 7.09 1.18
CA ILE A 76 -0.65 6.28 -0.03
C ILE A 76 -1.83 6.37 -1.01
N TYR A 77 -3.07 6.45 -0.52
CA TYR A 77 -4.25 6.42 -1.37
C TYR A 77 -4.28 7.59 -2.39
N PRO A 78 -4.03 8.86 -2.01
CA PRO A 78 -3.91 9.95 -2.97
C PRO A 78 -2.81 9.74 -4.03
N ILE A 79 -1.67 9.15 -3.65
CA ILE A 79 -0.58 8.83 -4.58
C ILE A 79 -1.05 7.83 -5.63
N LEU A 80 -1.76 6.76 -5.20
CA LEU A 80 -2.39 5.81 -6.12
C LEU A 80 -3.34 6.51 -7.10
N ILE A 81 -4.20 7.40 -6.60
CA ILE A 81 -5.16 8.14 -7.45
C ILE A 81 -4.43 9.05 -8.45
N LYS A 82 -3.31 9.68 -8.07
CA LYS A 82 -2.49 10.51 -8.95
C LYS A 82 -1.82 9.69 -10.05
N LEU A 83 -1.29 8.51 -9.72
CA LEU A 83 -0.48 7.69 -10.61
C LEU A 83 -1.30 6.75 -11.51
N LYS A 84 -2.53 6.41 -11.14
CA LYS A 84 -3.35 5.48 -11.93
C LYS A 84 -3.65 6.05 -13.33
N PRO A 85 -3.66 5.21 -14.38
CA PRO A 85 -4.14 5.63 -15.70
C PRO A 85 -5.61 6.06 -15.66
N ILE A 86 -5.97 7.07 -16.46
CA ILE A 86 -7.36 7.51 -16.64
C ILE A 86 -8.20 6.33 -17.13
N GLY A 87 -9.40 6.15 -16.54
CA GLY A 87 -10.30 5.04 -16.86
C GLY A 87 -10.08 3.76 -16.05
N THR A 88 -9.06 3.72 -15.17
CA THR A 88 -8.80 2.56 -14.31
C THR A 88 -9.84 2.42 -13.19
N ASN A 89 -10.59 1.32 -13.18
CA ASN A 89 -11.52 0.98 -12.10
C ASN A 89 -10.81 0.20 -10.99
N LEU A 90 -10.49 0.88 -9.88
CA LEU A 90 -9.77 0.30 -8.74
C LEU A 90 -10.57 -0.82 -8.05
N GLY A 91 -11.91 -0.73 -8.04
CA GLY A 91 -12.77 -1.76 -7.44
C GLY A 91 -12.69 -3.10 -8.18
N TYR A 92 -12.46 -3.08 -9.49
CA TYR A 92 -12.32 -4.29 -10.31
C TYR A 92 -10.93 -4.94 -10.16
N ILE A 93 -9.87 -4.14 -9.99
CA ILE A 93 -8.50 -4.65 -9.83
C ILE A 93 -8.28 -5.29 -8.45
N GLY A 94 -9.06 -4.87 -7.44
CA GLY A 94 -8.81 -5.22 -6.04
C GLY A 94 -9.36 -6.55 -5.54
N ILE A 95 -10.21 -7.26 -6.27
CA ILE A 95 -10.92 -8.43 -5.69
C ILE A 95 -9.97 -9.62 -5.46
N ASN A 96 -8.92 -9.77 -6.28
CA ASN A 96 -8.03 -10.95 -6.28
C ASN A 96 -6.55 -10.63 -6.05
N ASN A 97 -6.21 -9.43 -5.56
CA ASN A 97 -4.82 -8.99 -5.45
C ASN A 97 -4.58 -8.35 -4.08
N SER A 98 -4.58 -9.18 -3.03
CA SER A 98 -4.27 -8.79 -1.65
C SER A 98 -2.99 -9.48 -1.16
N TYR A 99 -2.33 -8.85 -0.20
CA TYR A 99 -1.23 -9.39 0.59
C TYR A 99 -1.72 -10.24 1.79
N LEU A 100 -3.02 -10.40 1.98
CA LEU A 100 -3.60 -11.18 3.07
C LEU A 100 -3.77 -12.67 2.78
N GLU A 101 -3.33 -13.15 1.61
CA GLU A 101 -3.20 -14.59 1.31
C GLU A 101 -2.05 -15.24 2.10
#